data_AF-A0A3N5G921-F1
#
_entry.id   AF-A0A3N5G921-F1
#
_cell.length_a   1.000
_cell.length_b   1.000
_cell.length_c   1.000
_cell.angle_alpha   90.00
_cell.angle_beta   90.00
_cell.angle_gamma   90.00
#
_symmetry.space_group_name_H-M   'P 1'
#
loop_
_entity.id
_entity.type
_entity.pdbx_description
1 polymer ?
#
loop_
_entity_poly.entity_id
_entity_poly.type
_entity_poly.pdbx_seq_one_letter_code
_entity_poly.pdbx_strand_id
1 'polypeptide(L)'
;MDVLVVGAGPAGATAARCLAIGGARVQLVDRERFPRNKPCGGAISMRVLTRFPYLRDALPRISTHYISRLCLESPGRESLTLRSK
;
A
#
# COMPACT_ATOMS: atom_id res chain seq x y z
N MET A 1 -5.87 -6.35 25.78
CA MET A 1 -5.73 -6.43 24.31
C MET A 1 -5.76 -7.91 23.95
N ASP A 2 -6.21 -8.23 22.74
CA ASP A 2 -6.30 -9.62 22.27
C ASP A 2 -5.23 -9.90 21.21
N VAL A 3 -4.84 -8.86 20.44
CA VAL A 3 -3.77 -8.94 19.44
C VAL A 3 -2.86 -7.71 19.52
N LEU A 4 -1.55 -7.93 19.46
CA LEU A 4 -0.55 -6.89 19.24
C LEU A 4 0.06 -7.04 17.84
N VAL A 5 -0.09 -6.03 17.00
CA VAL A 5 0.54 -5.96 15.68
C VAL A 5 1.79 -5.09 15.78
N VAL A 6 2.95 -5.67 15.45
CA VAL A 6 4.24 -4.98 15.47
C VAL A 6 4.64 -4.58 14.05
N GLY A 7 4.73 -3.28 13.81
CA GLY A 7 5.06 -2.65 12.53
C GLY A 7 3.83 -2.06 11.83
N ALA A 8 3.73 -0.74 11.76
CA ALA A 8 2.64 -0.01 11.10
C ALA A 8 2.96 0.34 9.64
N GLY A 9 3.57 -0.61 8.92
CA GLY A 9 3.63 -0.60 7.45
C GLY A 9 2.28 -1.00 6.82
N PRO A 10 2.19 -1.05 5.48
CA PRO A 10 0.95 -1.41 4.79
C PRO A 10 0.33 -2.72 5.27
N ALA A 11 1.15 -3.77 5.43
CA ALA A 11 0.68 -5.07 5.90
C ALA A 11 0.11 -5.01 7.34
N GLY A 12 0.85 -4.41 8.27
CA GLY A 12 0.43 -4.34 9.68
C GLY A 12 -0.77 -3.41 9.90
N ALA A 13 -0.81 -2.27 9.22
CA ALA A 13 -1.97 -1.37 9.26
C ALA A 13 -3.24 -2.05 8.71
N THR A 14 -3.12 -2.78 7.59
CA THR A 14 -4.23 -3.57 7.04
C THR A 14 -4.66 -4.69 7.99
N ALA A 15 -3.71 -5.44 8.55
CA ALA A 15 -4.01 -6.52 9.49
C ALA A 15 -4.71 -6.00 10.74
N ALA A 16 -4.17 -4.94 11.37
CA ALA A 16 -4.76 -4.32 12.55
C ALA A 16 -6.17 -3.80 12.27
N ARG A 17 -6.39 -3.16 11.12
CA ARG A 17 -7.72 -2.70 10.68
C ARG A 17 -8.70 -3.86 10.52
N CYS A 18 -8.31 -4.92 9.82
CA CYS A 18 -9.17 -6.09 9.59
C CYS A 18 -9.57 -6.77 10.91
N LEU A 19 -8.62 -6.96 11.83
CA LEU A 19 -8.86 -7.57 13.13
C LEU A 19 -9.76 -6.68 14.02
N ALA A 20 -9.53 -5.36 14.02
CA ALA A 20 -10.34 -4.43 14.79
C ALA A 20 -11.80 -4.37 14.28
N ILE A 21 -11.99 -4.36 12.94
CA ILE A 21 -13.33 -4.46 12.34
C ILE A 21 -14.01 -5.79 12.67
N GLY A 22 -13.22 -6.86 12.80
CA GLY A 22 -13.71 -8.17 13.27
C GLY A 22 -14.03 -8.24 14.76
N GLY A 23 -13.89 -7.14 15.52
CA GLY A 23 -14.26 -7.05 16.93
C GLY A 23 -13.14 -7.32 17.94
N ALA A 24 -11.91 -7.58 17.49
CA ALA A 24 -10.78 -7.80 18.39
C ALA A 24 -10.27 -6.48 19.00
N ARG A 25 -9.80 -6.51 20.26
CA ARG A 25 -9.07 -5.38 20.86
C ARG A 25 -7.62 -5.40 20.39
N VAL A 26 -7.32 -4.66 19.34
CA VAL A 26 -6.00 -4.63 18.69
C VAL A 26 -5.16 -3.45 19.18
N GLN A 27 -3.89 -3.69 19.47
CA GLN A 27 -2.87 -2.62 19.56
C GLN A 27 -1.95 -2.71 18.35
N LEU A 28 -1.63 -1.56 17.74
CA LEU A 28 -0.68 -1.43 16.64
C LEU A 28 0.47 -0.55 17.12
N VAL A 29 1.70 -1.07 17.05
CA VAL A 29 2.90 -0.35 17.45
C VAL A 29 3.89 -0.29 16.29
N ASP A 30 4.65 0.80 16.20
CA ASP A 30 5.78 0.94 15.29
C ASP A 30 6.90 1.66 16.05
N ARG A 31 8.15 1.36 15.70
CA ARG A 31 9.31 2.03 16.30
C ARG A 31 9.45 3.47 15.83
N GLU A 32 8.92 3.77 14.65
CA GLU A 32 9.05 5.06 13.98
C GLU A 32 7.93 6.01 14.42
N ARG A 33 8.23 7.31 14.50
CA ARG A 33 7.21 8.36 14.67
C ARG A 33 6.62 8.73 13.32
N PHE A 34 5.30 8.85 13.24
CA PHE A 34 4.60 9.23 12.00
C PHE A 34 4.37 10.76 11.91
N PRO A 35 4.32 11.34 10.68
CA PRO A 35 4.56 10.69 9.40
C PRO A 35 6.04 10.32 9.23
N ARG A 36 6.30 9.15 8.64
CA ARG A 36 7.65 8.64 8.39
C ARG A 36 7.89 8.41 6.92
N ASN A 37 9.12 8.60 6.48
CA ASN A 37 9.53 8.17 5.14
C ASN A 37 9.88 6.66 5.18
N LYS A 38 9.22 5.86 4.33
CA LYS A 38 9.59 4.47 4.09
C LYS A 38 10.10 4.37 2.65
N PRO A 39 11.40 4.06 2.42
CA PRO A 39 11.90 3.81 1.08
C PRO A 39 10.99 2.81 0.33
N CYS A 40 10.47 3.27 -0.81
CA CYS A 40 9.48 2.59 -1.62
C CYS A 40 9.46 3.26 -3.00
N GLY A 41 9.26 2.49 -4.07
CA GLY A 41 9.02 3.05 -5.40
C GLY A 41 7.65 3.71 -5.57
N GLY A 42 6.74 3.57 -4.59
CA GLY A 42 5.40 4.18 -4.59
C GLY A 42 4.40 3.60 -5.60
N ALA A 43 4.85 2.78 -6.55
CA ALA A 43 4.00 2.16 -7.56
C ALA A 43 3.12 1.05 -6.94
N ILE A 44 1.81 1.22 -7.04
CA ILE A 44 0.82 0.23 -6.61
C ILE A 44 -0.17 -0.02 -7.75
N SER A 45 -0.48 -1.29 -8.02
CA SER A 45 -1.47 -1.68 -9.02
C SER A 45 -2.89 -1.23 -8.59
N MET A 46 -3.67 -0.67 -9.52
CA MET A 46 -5.07 -0.26 -9.27
C MET A 46 -5.98 -1.39 -8.75
N ARG A 47 -5.63 -2.66 -9.01
CA ARG A 47 -6.30 -3.84 -8.41
C ARG A 47 -6.36 -3.79 -6.88
N VAL A 48 -5.47 -3.03 -6.22
CA VAL A 48 -5.50 -2.83 -4.77
C VAL A 48 -6.82 -2.21 -4.30
N LEU A 49 -7.46 -1.36 -5.11
CA LEU A 49 -8.73 -0.70 -4.77
C LEU A 49 -9.94 -1.62 -4.89
N THR A 50 -9.79 -2.73 -5.60
CA THR A 50 -10.78 -3.83 -5.59
C THR A 50 -10.58 -4.70 -4.35
N ARG A 51 -9.32 -5.01 -4.00
CA ARG A 51 -9.01 -5.87 -2.85
C ARG A 51 -9.22 -5.17 -1.50
N PHE A 52 -8.93 -3.87 -1.43
CA PHE A 52 -9.01 -3.05 -0.22
C PHE A 52 -9.82 -1.78 -0.51
N PRO A 53 -11.17 -1.88 -0.57
CA PRO A 53 -12.03 -0.77 -1.00
C PRO A 53 -11.90 0.49 -0.17
N TYR A 54 -11.59 0.37 1.12
CA TYR A 54 -11.40 1.49 2.05
C TYR A 54 -10.25 2.44 1.64
N LEU A 55 -9.35 2.00 0.76
CA LEU A 55 -8.30 2.87 0.25
C LEU A 55 -8.85 3.94 -0.71
N ARG A 56 -10.02 3.73 -1.34
CA ARG A 56 -10.64 4.71 -2.24
C ARG A 56 -10.92 6.03 -1.53
N ASP A 57 -11.35 5.97 -0.28
CA ASP A 57 -11.65 7.15 0.53
C ASP A 57 -10.38 7.83 1.06
N ALA A 58 -9.28 7.08 1.18
CA ALA A 58 -8.00 7.58 1.66
C ALA A 58 -7.15 8.20 0.54
N LEU A 59 -7.27 7.72 -0.70
CA LEU A 59 -6.46 8.16 -1.84
C LEU A 59 -6.49 9.69 -2.08
N PRO A 60 -7.64 10.39 -2.01
CA PRO A 60 -7.68 11.84 -2.22
C PRO A 60 -6.84 12.65 -1.22
N ARG A 61 -6.47 12.05 -0.09
CA ARG A 61 -5.66 12.68 0.97
C ARG A 61 -4.15 12.57 0.72
N ILE A 62 -3.74 11.89 -0.36
CA ILE A 62 -2.34 11.60 -0.67
C ILE A 62 -2.07 12.13 -2.07
N SER A 63 -0.92 12.78 -2.28
CA SER A 63 -0.48 13.13 -3.62
C SER A 63 -0.19 11.86 -4.42
N THR A 64 -0.91 11.66 -5.53
CA THR A 64 -0.79 10.47 -6.37
C THR A 64 -0.57 10.84 -7.83
N HIS A 65 0.24 10.04 -8.53
CA HIS A 65 0.42 10.15 -9.97
C HIS A 65 -0.09 8.89 -10.65
N TYR A 66 -1.04 9.04 -11.57
CA TYR A 66 -1.61 7.91 -12.31
C TYR A 66 -0.67 7.46 -13.42
N ILE A 67 -0.23 6.22 -13.37
CA ILE A 67 0.65 5.60 -14.37
C ILE A 67 -0.18 4.75 -15.32
N SER A 68 -0.11 5.08 -16.61
CA SER A 68 -0.78 4.33 -17.69
C SER A 68 0.18 3.56 -18.60
N ARG A 69 1.49 3.67 -18.37
CA ARG A 69 2.55 3.03 -19.16
C ARG A 69 3.62 2.42 -18.27
N LEU A 70 4.09 1.23 -18.63
CA LEU A 70 5.26 0.57 -18.07
C LEU A 70 6.20 0.20 -19.21
N CYS A 71 7.41 0.76 -19.22
CA CYS A 71 8.48 0.34 -20.11
C CYS A 71 9.35 -0.70 -19.39
N LEU A 72 9.57 -1.85 -20.02
CA LEU A 72 10.48 -2.89 -19.56
C LEU A 72 11.64 -2.95 -20.55
N GLU A 73 12.86 -2.75 -20.06
CA GLU A 73 14.07 -2.74 -20.89
C GLU A 73 14.97 -3.93 -20.54
N SER A 74 15.46 -4.63 -21.56
CA SER A 74 16.43 -5.72 -21.41
C SER A 74 17.85 -5.16 -21.33
N PRO A 75 18.82 -5.91 -20.75
CA PRO A 75 20.23 -5.51 -20.78
C PRO A 75 20.79 -5.33 -22.20
N GLY A 76 20.21 -6.02 -23.19
CA GLY A 76 20.53 -5.89 -24.61
C GLY A 76 19.93 -4.65 -25.30
N ARG A 77 19.27 -3.76 -24.55
CA ARG A 77 18.58 -2.54 -25.01
C ARG A 77 17.30 -2.78 -25.82
N GLU A 78 16.71 -3.96 -25.73
CA GLU A 78 15.37 -4.20 -26.25
C GLU A 78 14.34 -3.65 -25.27
N SER A 79 13.25 -3.07 -25.75
CA SER A 79 12.23 -2.47 -24.88
C SER A 79 10.82 -2.98 -25.21
N LEU A 80 10.04 -3.29 -24.18
CA LEU A 80 8.62 -3.61 -24.27
C LEU A 80 7.81 -2.57 -23.49
N THR A 81 6.86 -1.90 -24.15
CA THR A 81 5.94 -0.99 -23.48
C THR A 81 4.58 -1.65 -23.26
N LEU A 82 4.18 -1.76 -22.00
CA LEU A 82 2.84 -2.16 -21.58
C LEU A 82 2.01 -0.91 -21.29
N ARG A 83 0.73 -0.93 -21.68
CA ARG A 83 -0.24 0.15 -21.40
C ARG A 83 -1.38 -0.38 -20.57
N SER A 84 -1.87 0.42 -19.62
CA SER A 84 -3.17 0.13 -19.02
C SER A 84 -4.24 0.21 -20.11
N LYS A 85 -5.19 -0.74 -20.10
CA LYS A 85 -6.42 -0.61 -20.89
C LYS A 85 -7.22 0.61 -20.45
#